data_AF-A0A368TRU6-F1
#
_entry.id   AF-A0A368TRU6-F1
#
_cell.length_a   1.000
_cell.length_b   1.000
_cell.length_c   1.000
_cell.angle_alpha   90.00
_cell.angle_beta   90.00
_cell.angle_gamma   90.00
#
_symmetry.space_group_name_H-M   'P 1'
#
loop_
_entity.id
_entity.type
_entity.pdbx_description
1 polymer ?
#
loop_
_entity_poly.entity_id
_entity_poly.type
_entity_poly.pdbx_seq_one_letter_code
_entity_poly.pdbx_strand_id
1 'polypeptide(L)'
;GHVLAAASTTGKNVMPRLAALKDVSQISEIVAVDSADTFKRPIYAGNAIATVQSADALKVITVRSTGFDAVGESGSATIEAVDFVAENSQSTFIKQELAESDRPELAGAKVVISGGRGMGSGENFKLLDGIADKLGAAIGASRAAVDAGFVPNDMQVGQTGKIVAPELYIAVGISGAIQHLAGMKDSKVIVAINKDEEAPIFQVADYGLVGDLFEILPELESKL
;
A
#
# COMPACT_ATOMS: atom_id res chain seq x y z
N GLY A 1 -17.54 -22.90 -1.33
CA GLY A 1 -16.59 -22.51 -2.39
C GLY A 1 -16.02 -21.15 -2.08
N HIS A 2 -14.89 -20.80 -2.68
CA HIS A 2 -14.17 -19.55 -2.41
C HIS A 2 -13.79 -18.87 -3.72
N VAL A 3 -13.98 -17.56 -3.79
CA VAL A 3 -13.47 -16.71 -4.86
C VAL A 3 -12.64 -15.61 -4.20
N LEU A 4 -11.38 -15.53 -4.60
CA LEU A 4 -10.38 -14.66 -4.01
C LEU A 4 -9.87 -13.70 -5.08
N ALA A 5 -9.63 -12.45 -4.69
CA ALA A 5 -8.87 -11.49 -5.49
C ALA A 5 -7.92 -10.71 -4.57
N ALA A 6 -6.82 -10.20 -5.12
CA ALA A 6 -6.01 -9.22 -4.39
C ALA A 6 -6.87 -7.98 -4.07
N ALA A 7 -6.61 -7.35 -2.92
CA ALA A 7 -7.22 -6.09 -2.49
C ALA A 7 -6.68 -4.87 -3.29
N SER A 8 -6.46 -5.06 -4.60
CA SER A 8 -6.06 -4.02 -5.56
C SER A 8 -7.25 -3.15 -5.96
N THR A 9 -7.00 -2.09 -6.74
CA THR A 9 -8.05 -1.25 -7.33
C THR A 9 -9.09 -2.09 -8.08
N THR A 10 -8.64 -3.04 -8.89
CA THR A 10 -9.54 -3.93 -9.64
C THR A 10 -10.32 -4.87 -8.73
N GLY A 11 -9.65 -5.55 -7.78
CA GLY A 11 -10.31 -6.50 -6.89
C GLY A 11 -11.33 -5.83 -5.97
N LYS A 12 -11.02 -4.66 -5.43
CA LYS A 12 -11.93 -3.84 -4.60
C LYS A 12 -13.12 -3.30 -5.37
N ASN A 13 -12.99 -3.11 -6.69
CA ASN A 13 -14.08 -2.66 -7.55
C ASN A 13 -15.00 -3.83 -7.97
N VAL A 14 -14.42 -4.97 -8.35
CA VAL A 14 -15.17 -6.10 -8.93
C VAL A 14 -15.83 -6.99 -7.87
N MET A 15 -15.12 -7.32 -6.78
CA MET A 15 -15.57 -8.35 -5.83
C MET A 15 -16.88 -8.00 -5.09
N PRO A 16 -17.14 -6.75 -4.67
CA PRO A 16 -18.43 -6.40 -4.08
C PRO A 16 -19.60 -6.60 -5.04
N ARG A 17 -19.40 -6.35 -6.35
CA ARG A 17 -20.43 -6.57 -7.37
C ARG A 17 -20.72 -8.06 -7.56
N LEU A 18 -19.68 -8.90 -7.58
CA LEU A 18 -19.84 -10.35 -7.61
C LEU A 18 -20.61 -10.86 -6.39
N ALA A 19 -20.26 -10.38 -5.19
CA ALA A 19 -20.93 -10.78 -3.95
C ALA A 19 -22.43 -10.42 -3.99
N ALA A 20 -22.77 -9.20 -4.42
CA ALA A 20 -24.14 -8.75 -4.58
C ALA A 20 -24.93 -9.59 -5.60
N LEU A 21 -24.33 -9.93 -6.75
CA LEU A 21 -24.97 -10.79 -7.77
C LEU A 21 -25.24 -12.22 -7.28
N LYS A 22 -24.48 -12.68 -6.28
CA LYS A 22 -24.61 -14.01 -5.68
C LYS A 22 -25.39 -14.00 -4.37
N ASP A 23 -25.86 -12.83 -3.92
CA ASP A 23 -26.55 -12.63 -2.64
C ASP A 23 -25.75 -13.20 -1.44
N VAL A 24 -24.45 -12.88 -1.39
CA VAL A 24 -23.55 -13.27 -0.30
C VAL A 24 -22.75 -12.08 0.22
N SER A 25 -22.17 -12.23 1.41
CA SER A 25 -21.33 -11.19 2.00
C SER A 25 -19.97 -11.09 1.31
N GLN A 26 -19.49 -9.87 1.08
CA GLN A 26 -18.11 -9.60 0.66
C GLN A 26 -17.22 -9.45 1.90
N ILE A 27 -16.16 -10.26 1.99
CA ILE A 27 -15.18 -10.22 3.09
C ILE A 27 -13.92 -9.50 2.60
N SER A 28 -13.74 -8.25 3.00
CA SER A 28 -12.69 -7.38 2.47
C SER A 28 -11.37 -7.44 3.22
N GLU A 29 -10.27 -7.40 2.45
CA GLU A 29 -8.91 -7.20 2.94
C GLU A 29 -8.50 -8.13 4.09
N ILE A 30 -8.76 -9.43 3.92
CA ILE A 30 -8.33 -10.40 4.93
C ILE A 30 -6.80 -10.38 5.06
N VAL A 31 -6.33 -10.60 6.28
CA VAL A 31 -4.90 -10.68 6.65
C VAL A 31 -4.55 -12.00 7.32
N ALA A 32 -5.55 -12.81 7.70
CA ALA A 32 -5.34 -14.18 8.12
C ALA A 32 -6.57 -15.05 7.85
N VAL A 33 -6.34 -16.35 7.74
CA VAL A 33 -7.37 -17.39 7.59
C VAL A 33 -7.28 -18.29 8.83
N ASP A 34 -8.31 -18.25 9.68
CA ASP A 34 -8.36 -19.11 10.89
C ASP A 34 -8.98 -20.48 10.56
N SER A 35 -9.96 -20.50 9.66
CA SER A 35 -10.60 -21.72 9.13
C SER A 35 -11.16 -21.48 7.73
N ALA A 36 -11.74 -22.51 7.10
CA ALA A 36 -12.37 -22.39 5.78
C ALA A 36 -13.51 -21.35 5.71
N ASP A 37 -14.09 -20.95 6.84
CA ASP A 37 -15.20 -20.01 6.93
C ASP A 37 -14.93 -18.82 7.86
N THR A 38 -13.76 -18.74 8.50
CA THR A 38 -13.40 -17.72 9.47
C THR A 38 -12.10 -17.01 9.10
N PHE A 39 -12.16 -15.68 9.03
CA PHE A 39 -11.07 -14.83 8.56
C PHE A 39 -10.83 -13.66 9.50
N LYS A 40 -9.59 -13.15 9.52
CA LYS A 40 -9.27 -11.91 10.23
C LYS A 40 -9.06 -10.77 9.24
N ARG A 41 -9.61 -9.60 9.56
CA ARG A 41 -9.43 -8.38 8.76
C ARG A 41 -9.24 -7.13 9.63
N PRO A 42 -8.44 -6.15 9.20
CA PRO A 42 -8.30 -4.89 9.89
C PRO A 42 -9.54 -4.02 9.74
N ILE A 43 -9.91 -3.32 10.80
CA ILE A 43 -10.95 -2.29 10.86
C ILE A 43 -10.39 -1.05 11.58
N TYR A 44 -11.11 0.07 11.54
CA TYR A 44 -10.67 1.35 12.14
C TYR A 44 -9.24 1.74 11.73
N ALA A 45 -8.98 1.76 10.42
CA ALA A 45 -7.66 2.07 9.86
C ALA A 45 -6.54 1.14 10.37
N GLY A 46 -6.90 -0.10 10.73
CA GLY A 46 -5.98 -1.12 11.23
C GLY A 46 -5.80 -1.12 12.75
N ASN A 47 -6.43 -0.22 13.50
CA ASN A 47 -6.28 -0.17 14.96
C ASN A 47 -6.98 -1.32 15.69
N ALA A 48 -7.89 -2.04 15.01
CA ALA A 48 -8.47 -3.27 15.53
C ALA A 48 -8.53 -4.34 14.44
N ILE A 49 -8.47 -5.60 14.87
CA ILE A 49 -8.62 -6.77 14.02
C ILE A 49 -9.97 -7.41 14.33
N ALA A 50 -10.83 -7.50 13.32
CA ALA A 50 -12.10 -8.22 13.41
C ALA A 50 -11.91 -9.66 12.96
N THR A 51 -12.46 -10.60 13.73
CA THR A 51 -12.65 -11.99 13.30
C THR A 51 -14.05 -12.12 12.71
N VAL A 52 -14.13 -12.57 11.46
CA VAL A 52 -15.38 -12.65 10.68
C VAL A 52 -15.60 -14.08 10.25
N GLN A 53 -16.67 -14.70 10.73
CA GLN A 53 -17.14 -16.00 10.27
C GLN A 53 -18.31 -15.82 9.30
N SER A 54 -18.29 -16.52 8.17
CA SER A 54 -19.35 -16.46 7.15
C SER A 54 -20.07 -17.80 7.00
N ALA A 55 -21.38 -17.78 7.19
CA ALA A 55 -22.27 -18.91 6.95
C ALA A 55 -22.59 -19.13 5.46
N ASP A 56 -22.24 -18.19 4.57
CA ASP A 56 -22.58 -18.26 3.15
C ASP A 56 -21.89 -19.45 2.46
N ALA A 57 -22.58 -20.12 1.54
CA ALA A 57 -21.99 -21.26 0.80
C ALA A 57 -20.78 -20.85 -0.07
N LEU A 58 -20.80 -19.61 -0.58
CA LEU A 58 -19.74 -18.98 -1.36
C LEU A 58 -19.09 -17.85 -0.55
N LYS A 59 -17.78 -17.94 -0.33
CA LYS A 59 -16.99 -16.86 0.28
C LYS A 59 -16.37 -15.99 -0.82
N VAL A 60 -16.80 -14.73 -0.92
CA VAL A 60 -16.24 -13.75 -1.86
C VAL A 60 -15.29 -12.84 -1.09
N ILE A 61 -13.99 -12.96 -1.35
CA ILE A 61 -12.94 -12.41 -0.49
C ILE A 61 -11.98 -11.52 -1.29
N THR A 62 -11.59 -10.38 -0.72
CA THR A 62 -10.36 -9.69 -1.14
C THR A 62 -9.26 -9.89 -0.12
N VAL A 63 -8.04 -10.15 -0.59
CA VAL A 63 -6.87 -10.48 0.25
C VAL A 63 -5.93 -9.28 0.27
N ARG A 64 -5.52 -8.83 1.46
CA ARG A 64 -4.46 -7.81 1.57
C ARG A 64 -3.13 -8.47 1.19
N SER A 65 -2.53 -8.04 0.08
CA SER A 65 -1.32 -8.65 -0.48
C SER A 65 -0.13 -8.66 0.48
N THR A 66 -0.03 -7.65 1.34
CA THR A 66 1.02 -7.57 2.36
C THR A 66 0.80 -8.47 3.57
N GLY A 67 -0.38 -9.09 3.71
CA GLY A 67 -0.71 -9.94 4.87
C GLY A 67 -0.26 -11.40 4.74
N PHE A 68 0.24 -11.81 3.58
CA PHE A 68 0.61 -13.19 3.29
C PHE A 68 1.92 -13.24 2.51
N ASP A 69 2.80 -14.17 2.88
CA ASP A 69 4.01 -14.43 2.11
C ASP A 69 3.66 -15.03 0.76
N ALA A 70 4.40 -14.60 -0.28
CA ALA A 70 4.29 -15.20 -1.60
C ALA A 70 4.74 -16.67 -1.54
N VAL A 71 3.96 -17.57 -2.13
CA VAL A 71 4.37 -18.96 -2.34
C VAL A 71 5.36 -19.03 -3.50
N GLY A 72 6.29 -19.98 -3.45
CA GLY A 72 7.22 -20.20 -4.56
C GLY A 72 6.51 -20.70 -5.83
N GLU A 73 7.16 -20.51 -6.97
CA GLU A 73 6.68 -21.03 -8.25
C GLU A 73 6.83 -22.56 -8.27
N SER A 74 5.75 -23.27 -7.97
CA SER A 74 5.68 -24.72 -8.05
C SER A 74 4.31 -25.15 -8.56
N GLY A 75 4.28 -26.20 -9.37
CA GLY A 75 3.06 -26.77 -9.92
C GLY A 75 2.97 -26.67 -11.45
N SER A 76 2.10 -27.49 -12.02
CA SER A 76 1.74 -27.49 -13.43
C SER A 76 0.22 -27.57 -13.53
N ALA A 77 -0.44 -26.45 -13.80
CA ALA A 77 -1.87 -26.41 -14.02
C ALA A 77 -2.16 -26.50 -15.53
N THR A 78 -3.22 -27.20 -15.92
CA THR A 78 -3.70 -27.20 -17.30
C THR A 78 -4.25 -25.82 -17.62
N ILE A 79 -3.83 -25.26 -18.76
CA ILE A 79 -4.37 -23.99 -19.28
C ILE A 79 -5.62 -24.33 -20.10
N GLU A 80 -6.78 -23.90 -19.64
CA GLU A 80 -8.05 -24.03 -20.35
C GLU A 80 -8.47 -22.67 -20.91
N ALA A 81 -8.70 -22.61 -22.23
CA ALA A 81 -9.23 -21.41 -22.86
C ALA A 81 -10.73 -21.30 -22.58
N VAL A 82 -11.15 -20.13 -22.08
CA VAL A 82 -12.57 -19.83 -21.84
C VAL A 82 -13.04 -18.86 -22.92
N ASP A 83 -13.96 -19.31 -23.77
CA ASP A 83 -14.59 -18.49 -24.81
C ASP A 83 -15.86 -17.83 -24.28
N PHE A 84 -15.69 -16.91 -23.33
CA PHE A 84 -16.78 -16.13 -22.76
C PHE A 84 -16.52 -14.64 -23.00
N VAL A 85 -17.47 -13.99 -23.66
CA VAL A 85 -17.46 -12.55 -23.90
C VAL A 85 -18.62 -11.93 -23.13
N ALA A 86 -18.31 -11.10 -22.14
CA ALA A 86 -19.30 -10.24 -21.50
C ALA A 86 -19.47 -8.96 -22.33
N GLU A 87 -20.69 -8.68 -22.80
CA GLU A 87 -20.98 -7.39 -23.42
C GLU A 87 -20.85 -6.25 -22.39
N ASN A 88 -20.08 -5.22 -22.73
CA ASN A 88 -20.02 -3.98 -21.97
C ASN A 88 -20.40 -2.81 -22.88
N SER A 89 -21.60 -2.29 -22.71
CA SER A 89 -22.11 -1.11 -23.41
C SER A 89 -21.96 0.18 -22.62
N GLN A 90 -21.48 0.12 -21.37
CA GLN A 90 -21.43 1.27 -20.46
C GLN A 90 -20.09 1.99 -20.50
N SER A 91 -18.99 1.29 -20.82
CA SER A 91 -17.67 1.88 -20.91
C SER A 91 -16.82 1.19 -21.97
N THR A 92 -15.83 1.92 -22.48
CA THR A 92 -14.82 1.37 -23.38
C THR A 92 -13.42 1.75 -22.90
N PHE A 93 -12.47 0.85 -23.08
CA PHE A 93 -11.07 1.13 -22.81
C PHE A 93 -10.48 1.93 -23.97
N ILE A 94 -10.06 3.17 -23.71
CA ILE A 94 -9.46 4.05 -24.73
C ILE A 94 -7.93 3.94 -24.71
N LYS A 95 -7.32 4.16 -23.54
CA LYS A 95 -5.87 4.08 -23.33
C LYS A 95 -5.55 3.84 -21.86
N GLN A 96 -4.33 3.36 -21.62
CA GLN A 96 -3.70 3.32 -20.31
C GLN A 96 -2.36 4.04 -20.40
N GLU A 97 -2.15 5.03 -19.55
CA GLU A 97 -0.88 5.71 -19.38
C GLU A 97 -0.25 5.18 -18.09
N LEU A 98 0.80 4.37 -18.23
CA LEU A 98 1.58 3.89 -17.10
C LEU A 98 2.70 4.89 -16.84
N ALA A 99 2.90 5.23 -15.57
CA ALA A 99 4.09 5.95 -15.17
C ALA A 99 5.30 5.03 -15.37
N GLU A 100 6.14 5.32 -16.37
CA GLU A 100 7.41 4.64 -16.54
C GLU A 100 8.38 5.16 -15.46
N SER A 101 8.94 4.23 -14.70
CA SER A 101 9.96 4.51 -13.72
C SER A 101 10.95 3.36 -13.70
N ASP A 102 12.24 3.68 -13.63
CA ASP A 102 13.30 2.69 -13.37
C ASP A 102 13.26 2.18 -11.92
N ARG A 103 12.40 2.76 -11.06
CA ARG A 103 12.26 2.42 -9.65
C ARG A 103 11.19 1.35 -9.43
N PRO A 104 11.30 0.54 -8.35
CA PRO A 104 10.30 -0.46 -8.01
C PRO A 104 8.91 0.15 -7.80
N GLU A 105 7.86 -0.62 -8.10
CA GLU A 105 6.50 -0.26 -7.73
C GLU A 105 6.34 -0.26 -6.20
N LEU A 106 5.71 0.79 -5.64
CA LEU A 106 5.48 0.95 -4.20
C LEU A 106 4.90 -0.29 -3.50
N ALA A 107 3.92 -0.96 -4.13
CA ALA A 107 3.22 -2.09 -3.51
C ALA A 107 4.11 -3.34 -3.32
N GLY A 108 5.19 -3.47 -4.10
CA GLY A 108 6.12 -4.60 -4.06
C GLY A 108 7.54 -4.25 -3.62
N ALA A 109 7.80 -2.98 -3.27
CA ALA A 109 9.14 -2.51 -2.93
C ALA A 109 9.61 -3.04 -1.57
N LYS A 110 10.86 -3.50 -1.51
CA LYS A 110 11.51 -3.91 -0.25
C LYS A 110 11.93 -2.72 0.61
N VAL A 111 12.23 -1.59 -0.02
CA VAL A 111 12.57 -0.33 0.65
C VAL A 111 11.67 0.76 0.09
N VAL A 112 11.11 1.58 0.97
CA VAL A 112 10.32 2.76 0.60
C VAL A 112 10.88 3.97 1.33
N ILE A 113 11.23 5.02 0.60
CA ILE A 113 11.48 6.35 1.16
C ILE A 113 10.31 7.25 0.78
N SER A 114 9.63 7.82 1.77
CA SER A 114 8.37 8.54 1.57
C SER A 114 8.45 9.97 2.06
N GLY A 115 8.13 10.91 1.18
CA GLY A 115 8.07 12.34 1.48
C GLY A 115 6.70 12.81 1.99
N GLY A 116 6.70 13.68 2.98
CA GLY A 116 5.51 14.31 3.51
C GLY A 116 5.31 15.75 3.05
N ARG A 117 4.31 16.43 3.62
CA ARG A 117 4.12 17.87 3.40
C ARG A 117 5.32 18.69 3.91
N GLY A 118 6.12 18.14 4.84
CA GLY A 118 7.36 18.75 5.30
C GLY A 118 8.37 19.03 4.19
N MET A 119 8.31 18.31 3.06
CA MET A 119 9.16 18.58 1.89
C MET A 119 8.96 19.99 1.31
N GLY A 120 7.82 20.64 1.57
CA GLY A 120 7.57 22.04 1.20
C GLY A 120 7.25 22.30 -0.28
N SER A 121 7.80 21.52 -1.21
CA SER A 121 7.52 21.63 -2.66
C SER A 121 7.79 20.30 -3.38
N GLY A 122 7.31 20.18 -4.62
CA GLY A 122 7.66 19.04 -5.49
C GLY A 122 9.12 19.06 -5.96
N GLU A 123 9.77 20.22 -6.04
CA GLU A 123 11.20 20.31 -6.39
C GLU A 123 12.06 19.66 -5.31
N ASN A 124 11.71 19.86 -4.05
CA ASN A 124 12.43 19.28 -2.91
C ASN A 124 12.29 17.76 -2.82
N PHE A 125 11.30 17.13 -3.47
CA PHE A 125 11.20 15.67 -3.53
C PHE A 125 12.41 15.03 -4.22
N LYS A 126 13.14 15.78 -5.05
CA LYS A 126 14.40 15.31 -5.67
C LYS A 126 15.48 14.96 -4.64
N LEU A 127 15.40 15.50 -3.42
CA LEU A 127 16.30 15.12 -2.32
C LEU A 127 16.13 13.65 -1.89
N LEU A 128 15.02 13.00 -2.27
CA LEU A 128 14.79 11.58 -2.02
C LEU A 128 15.40 10.70 -3.12
N ASP A 129 15.68 11.24 -4.30
CA ASP A 129 16.07 10.48 -5.49
C ASP A 129 17.39 9.74 -5.27
N GLY A 130 18.45 10.45 -4.84
CA GLY A 130 19.78 9.84 -4.66
C GLY A 130 19.80 8.77 -3.58
N ILE A 131 19.05 8.97 -2.49
CA ILE A 131 18.89 7.95 -1.44
C ILE A 131 18.09 6.76 -1.98
N ALA A 132 17.00 7.01 -2.71
CA ALA A 132 16.18 5.96 -3.29
C ALA A 132 17.00 5.09 -4.26
N ASP A 133 17.79 5.70 -5.12
CA ASP A 133 18.60 4.99 -6.11
C ASP A 133 19.68 4.14 -5.44
N LYS A 134 20.37 4.66 -4.42
CA LYS A 134 21.38 3.91 -3.64
C LYS A 134 20.80 2.72 -2.87
N LEU A 135 19.55 2.84 -2.41
CA LEU A 135 18.86 1.79 -1.65
C LEU A 135 18.01 0.85 -2.53
N GLY A 136 17.89 1.13 -3.83
CA GLY A 136 16.91 0.45 -4.69
C GLY A 136 15.47 0.62 -4.18
N ALA A 137 15.15 1.78 -3.60
CA ALA A 137 13.88 2.06 -2.96
C ALA A 137 12.83 2.60 -3.95
N ALA A 138 11.56 2.31 -3.67
CA ALA A 138 10.46 3.06 -4.25
C ALA A 138 10.28 4.39 -3.50
N ILE A 139 9.79 5.41 -4.20
CA ILE A 139 9.47 6.70 -3.58
C ILE A 139 7.97 6.79 -3.32
N GLY A 140 7.63 7.03 -2.05
CA GLY A 140 6.27 7.24 -1.58
C GLY A 140 5.97 8.68 -1.23
N ALA A 141 4.70 8.96 -0.97
CA ALA A 141 4.25 10.26 -0.50
C ALA A 141 3.05 10.17 0.44
N SER A 142 2.97 11.09 1.38
CA SER A 142 1.74 11.29 2.15
C SER A 142 0.66 11.93 1.29
N ARG A 143 -0.62 11.68 1.62
CA ARG A 143 -1.75 12.37 0.99
C ARG A 143 -1.62 13.90 1.03
N ALA A 144 -1.10 14.44 2.14
CA ALA A 144 -0.94 15.89 2.28
C ALA A 144 0.05 16.50 1.26
N ALA A 145 1.02 15.73 0.77
CA ALA A 145 1.94 16.15 -0.30
C ALA A 145 1.29 16.04 -1.68
N VAL A 146 0.50 14.98 -1.91
CA VAL A 146 -0.27 14.77 -3.15
C VAL A 146 -1.33 15.86 -3.33
N ASP A 147 -2.12 16.12 -2.28
CA ASP A 147 -3.17 17.16 -2.29
C ASP A 147 -2.57 18.57 -2.47
N ALA A 148 -1.29 18.77 -2.11
CA ALA A 148 -0.54 20.01 -2.35
C ALA A 148 0.10 20.09 -3.75
N GLY A 149 -0.08 19.07 -4.60
CA GLY A 149 0.47 19.03 -5.95
C GLY A 149 1.98 18.78 -6.03
N PHE A 150 2.61 18.28 -4.96
CA PHE A 150 4.06 18.03 -4.96
C PHE A 150 4.44 16.82 -5.81
N VAL A 151 3.57 15.81 -5.85
CA VAL A 151 3.79 14.51 -6.49
C VAL A 151 2.45 13.90 -6.93
N PRO A 152 2.45 13.00 -7.93
CA PRO A 152 1.22 12.35 -8.41
C PRO A 152 0.58 11.42 -7.37
N ASN A 153 -0.71 11.15 -7.54
CA ASN A 153 -1.48 10.27 -6.66
C ASN A 153 -0.94 8.84 -6.61
N ASP A 154 -0.27 8.39 -7.66
CA ASP A 154 0.36 7.06 -7.68
C ASP A 154 1.45 6.87 -6.63
N MET A 155 2.03 7.94 -6.10
CA MET A 155 3.00 7.85 -5.03
C MET A 155 2.34 7.77 -3.64
N GLN A 156 1.02 7.96 -3.54
CA GLN A 156 0.33 8.05 -2.27
C GLN A 156 0.38 6.75 -1.47
N VAL A 157 0.89 6.82 -0.25
CA VAL A 157 0.82 5.74 0.76
C VAL A 157 -0.25 6.09 1.79
N GLY A 158 -1.05 5.10 2.19
CA GLY A 158 -2.08 5.25 3.23
C GLY A 158 -3.38 4.53 2.92
N GLN A 159 -4.37 4.70 3.78
CA GLN A 159 -5.70 4.06 3.72
C GLN A 159 -6.40 4.26 2.36
N THR A 160 -6.26 5.45 1.77
CA THR A 160 -6.84 5.79 0.46
C THR A 160 -5.82 5.75 -0.67
N GLY A 161 -4.59 5.33 -0.38
CA GLY A 161 -3.51 5.16 -1.35
C GLY A 161 -3.09 3.69 -1.43
N LYS A 162 -1.80 3.47 -1.71
CA LYS A 162 -1.18 2.16 -1.68
C LYS A 162 -0.91 1.74 -0.23
N ILE A 163 -1.17 0.47 0.06
CA ILE A 163 -0.75 -0.19 1.29
C ILE A 163 0.57 -0.90 0.98
N VAL A 164 1.58 -0.65 1.79
CA VAL A 164 2.93 -1.18 1.65
C VAL A 164 3.37 -1.80 2.97
N ALA A 165 4.23 -2.82 2.88
CA ALA A 165 4.87 -3.45 4.04
C ALA A 165 6.33 -3.79 3.70
N PRO A 166 7.16 -2.78 3.38
CA PRO A 166 8.58 -2.99 3.06
C PRO A 166 9.38 -3.51 4.26
N GLU A 167 10.59 -3.97 3.98
CA GLU A 167 11.59 -4.28 5.00
C GLU A 167 12.11 -3.01 5.68
N LEU A 168 12.17 -1.89 4.93
CA LEU A 168 12.56 -0.58 5.44
C LEU A 168 11.62 0.50 4.89
N TYR A 169 11.02 1.29 5.79
CA TYR A 169 10.25 2.47 5.46
C TYR A 169 10.89 3.72 6.10
N ILE A 170 11.28 4.69 5.27
CA ILE A 170 11.84 5.97 5.72
C ILE A 170 10.80 7.07 5.51
N ALA A 171 10.18 7.53 6.59
CA ALA A 171 9.22 8.63 6.62
C ALA A 171 9.93 9.98 6.78
N VAL A 172 9.89 10.83 5.77
CA VAL A 172 10.57 12.13 5.74
C VAL A 172 9.57 13.28 5.77
N GLY A 173 9.54 14.06 6.84
CA GLY A 173 8.63 15.20 6.97
C GLY A 173 7.15 14.81 6.97
N ILE A 174 6.84 13.60 7.46
CA ILE A 174 5.48 13.04 7.58
C ILE A 174 5.04 13.12 9.04
N SER A 175 3.86 13.68 9.31
CA SER A 175 3.34 13.83 10.68
C SER A 175 2.87 12.51 11.30
N GLY A 176 2.47 11.51 10.50
CA GLY A 176 1.95 10.24 11.00
C GLY A 176 0.45 10.24 11.29
N ALA A 177 -0.36 10.96 10.50
CA ALA A 177 -1.81 10.84 10.56
C ALA A 177 -2.25 9.37 10.41
N ILE A 178 -3.30 8.95 11.13
CA ILE A 178 -3.78 7.56 11.18
C ILE A 178 -3.99 6.98 9.78
N GLN A 179 -4.47 7.78 8.83
CA GLN A 179 -4.69 7.36 7.44
C GLN A 179 -3.38 7.02 6.73
N HIS A 180 -2.27 7.73 7.02
CA HIS A 180 -0.96 7.39 6.49
C HIS A 180 -0.44 6.10 7.11
N LEU A 181 -0.49 6.01 8.45
CA LEU A 181 -0.01 4.85 9.21
C LEU A 181 -0.72 3.57 8.77
N ALA A 182 -2.02 3.62 8.50
CA ALA A 182 -2.79 2.48 8.01
C ALA A 182 -2.23 1.82 6.74
N GLY A 183 -1.44 2.57 5.95
CA GLY A 183 -0.81 2.08 4.72
C GLY A 183 0.65 1.66 4.86
N MET A 184 1.31 1.86 6.01
CA MET A 184 2.73 1.55 6.16
C MET A 184 3.16 1.00 7.53
N LYS A 185 2.26 0.95 8.52
CA LYS A 185 2.60 0.51 9.88
C LYS A 185 3.05 -0.95 9.99
N ASP A 186 2.75 -1.76 8.97
CA ASP A 186 3.14 -3.17 8.91
C ASP A 186 4.54 -3.33 8.28
N SER A 187 5.28 -2.23 8.06
CA SER A 187 6.70 -2.26 7.63
C SER A 187 7.57 -2.87 8.72
N LYS A 188 8.62 -3.63 8.35
CA LYS A 188 9.47 -4.30 9.34
C LYS A 188 10.33 -3.33 10.16
N VAL A 189 10.84 -2.27 9.53
CA VAL A 189 11.61 -1.20 10.17
C VAL A 189 11.08 0.15 9.67
N ILE A 190 10.72 1.03 10.60
CA ILE A 190 10.23 2.38 10.34
C ILE A 190 11.24 3.39 10.87
N VAL A 191 11.80 4.21 9.98
CA VAL A 191 12.65 5.35 10.30
C VAL A 191 11.87 6.63 10.08
N ALA A 192 11.87 7.55 11.03
CA ALA A 192 11.19 8.84 10.92
C ALA A 192 12.21 9.99 11.02
N ILE A 193 12.16 10.90 10.05
CA ILE A 193 12.90 12.18 10.04
C ILE A 193 11.87 13.30 10.09
N ASN A 194 11.80 14.04 11.19
CA ASN A 194 10.85 15.13 11.35
C ASN A 194 11.41 16.22 12.26
N LYS A 195 11.10 17.48 11.98
CA LYS A 195 11.52 18.60 12.85
C LYS A 195 10.67 18.74 14.12
N ASP A 196 9.45 18.22 14.09
CA ASP A 196 8.50 18.27 15.19
C ASP A 196 8.64 17.00 16.04
N GLU A 197 9.28 17.12 17.21
CA GLU A 197 9.51 15.99 18.13
C GLU A 197 8.21 15.36 18.68
N GLU A 198 7.09 16.08 18.61
CA GLU A 198 5.78 15.60 19.07
C GLU A 198 4.98 14.93 17.92
N ALA A 199 5.56 14.82 16.73
CA ALA A 199 4.88 14.24 15.58
C ALA A 199 4.42 12.78 15.84
N PRO A 200 3.14 12.43 15.62
CA PRO A 200 2.61 11.08 15.81
C PRO A 200 3.38 9.95 15.12
N ILE A 201 4.11 10.23 14.04
CA ILE A 201 4.95 9.24 13.36
C ILE A 201 5.98 8.58 14.30
N PHE A 202 6.47 9.30 15.31
CA PHE A 202 7.44 8.77 16.27
C PHE A 202 6.85 7.70 17.19
N GLN A 203 5.52 7.62 17.31
CA GLN A 203 4.87 6.58 18.12
C GLN A 203 4.96 5.19 17.48
N VAL A 204 5.23 5.12 16.17
CA VAL A 204 5.35 3.86 15.42
C VAL A 204 6.73 3.66 14.80
N ALA A 205 7.65 4.63 14.94
CA ALA A 205 8.98 4.54 14.38
C ALA A 205 9.91 3.71 15.29
N ASP A 206 10.67 2.79 14.68
CA ASP A 206 11.75 2.09 15.35
C ASP A 206 12.96 3.01 15.58
N TYR A 207 13.19 3.93 14.64
CA TYR A 207 14.23 4.95 14.71
C TYR A 207 13.65 6.33 14.42
N GLY A 208 13.86 7.28 15.33
CA GLY A 208 13.46 8.67 15.15
C GLY A 208 14.68 9.60 15.13
N LEU A 209 14.72 10.49 14.14
CA LEU A 209 15.68 11.57 14.07
C LEU A 209 14.92 12.91 14.02
N VAL A 210 15.05 13.69 15.10
CA VAL A 210 14.48 15.03 15.18
C VAL A 210 15.46 16.02 14.55
N GLY A 211 15.03 16.72 13.50
CA GLY A 211 15.86 17.75 12.86
C GLY A 211 15.35 18.21 11.50
N ASP A 212 16.13 19.07 10.86
CA ASP A 212 15.80 19.58 9.53
C ASP A 212 16.13 18.53 8.45
N LEU A 213 15.09 18.09 7.73
CA LEU A 213 15.24 17.15 6.62
C LEU A 213 16.13 17.70 5.50
N PHE A 214 16.21 19.03 5.32
CA PHE A 214 17.01 19.63 4.26
C PHE A 214 18.52 19.54 4.54
N GLU A 215 18.92 19.36 5.79
CA GLU A 215 20.31 19.10 6.19
C GLU A 215 20.58 17.59 6.28
N ILE A 216 19.63 16.85 6.85
CA ILE A 216 19.76 15.41 7.12
C ILE A 216 19.79 14.59 5.83
N LEU A 217 18.93 14.89 4.84
CA LEU A 217 18.86 14.08 3.62
C LEU A 217 20.17 14.12 2.82
N PRO A 218 20.78 15.29 2.53
CA PRO A 218 22.09 15.32 1.87
C PRO A 218 23.19 14.61 2.66
N GLU A 219 23.20 14.72 3.99
CA GLU A 219 24.19 14.04 4.82
C GLU A 219 24.01 12.52 4.75
N LEU A 220 22.77 12.03 4.88
CA LEU A 220 22.43 10.62 4.76
C LEU A 220 22.83 10.08 3.38
N GLU A 221 22.47 10.79 2.32
CA GLU A 221 22.85 10.43 0.96
C GLU A 221 24.37 10.31 0.82
N SER A 222 25.15 11.24 1.38
CA SER A 222 26.61 11.21 1.27
C SER A 222 27.29 10.01 1.95
N LYS A 223 26.61 9.38 2.92
CA LYS A 223 27.15 8.27 3.71
C LYS A 223 26.72 6.88 3.22
N LEU A 224 25.78 6.81 2.28
CA LEU A 224 25.32 5.59 1.59
C LEU A 224 26.18 5.31 0.36
#